data_AF-J3ITN4-F1
#
_entry.id   AF-J3ITN4-F1
#
_cell.length_a   1.000
_cell.length_b   1.000
_cell.length_c   1.000
_cell.angle_alpha   90.00
_cell.angle_beta   90.00
_cell.angle_gamma   90.00
#
_symmetry.space_group_name_H-M   'P 1'
#
loop_
_entity.id
_entity.type
_entity.pdbx_description
1 polymer ?
#
loop_
_entity_poly.entity_id
_entity_poly.type
_entity_poly.pdbx_seq_one_letter_code
_entity_poly.pdbx_strand_id
1 'polypeptide(L)'
;MSKTLILNIRNNTFPMATIRPGTYIVWRNLDPYPHSAETESSAEFFFNAGPLLPGEVSAPVVFSGLGDFPYRCRYHAGMSSMVHVRADAPAAGIAENGAPDHGGHGGHGTFNHLHGFVTGGRTGSRFFMSHTPVLADPRHSYQVILQGSLTTPEHIQAYEAIRKSSYGDRRVQIFHGHTSLPDIRDGITKVLPEASFTFYPDLAHPDDGVDIPGLEQNIPVSIDKVLHFHTFDVDDDSGDGALRYLVYGDMDDIFIDHFMNKAPSYHSVAKLASAPSFWTEAQRGGVVQLSVPAKRIEYLPAKLLQRIAFVDNSFHVFWLPPSGLYTPAPLDPLFPRKAFSRAQPSEFKGGPFRHEVVLADGTPSQIDVARSLHFDTRLLNHGVFLPDDA
;
A
#
# COMPACT_ATOMS: atom_id res chain seq x y z
N MET A 1 -17.49 19.13 -8.58
CA MET A 1 -17.06 17.85 -7.97
C MET A 1 -17.26 16.75 -8.98
N SER A 2 -16.19 16.06 -9.31
CA SER A 2 -16.21 14.74 -9.89
C SER A 2 -17.10 13.79 -9.09
N LYS A 3 -18.01 13.10 -9.77
CA LYS A 3 -18.91 12.14 -9.13
C LYS A 3 -18.42 10.72 -9.39
N THR A 4 -18.54 9.86 -8.40
CA THR A 4 -18.26 8.43 -8.50
C THR A 4 -19.53 7.70 -8.95
N LEU A 5 -19.43 6.87 -9.99
CA LEU A 5 -20.46 5.98 -10.47
C LEU A 5 -20.10 4.54 -10.08
N ILE A 6 -20.99 3.85 -9.37
CA ILE A 6 -20.82 2.43 -9.07
C ILE A 6 -21.55 1.60 -10.14
N LEU A 7 -20.82 0.72 -10.82
CA LEU A 7 -21.33 -0.23 -11.81
C LEU A 7 -21.42 -1.62 -11.20
N ASN A 8 -22.64 -2.11 -11.02
CA ASN A 8 -22.89 -3.44 -10.47
C ASN A 8 -22.71 -4.52 -11.53
N ILE A 9 -21.74 -5.40 -11.32
CA ILE A 9 -21.61 -6.65 -12.05
C ILE A 9 -22.63 -7.63 -11.48
N ARG A 10 -23.55 -8.09 -12.33
CA ARG A 10 -24.58 -9.07 -11.97
C ARG A 10 -24.97 -9.90 -13.19
N ASN A 11 -25.27 -11.17 -12.97
CA ASN A 11 -25.63 -12.15 -13.98
C ASN A 11 -24.59 -12.23 -15.12
N ASN A 12 -23.30 -12.30 -14.78
CA ASN A 12 -22.20 -12.38 -15.74
C ASN A 12 -22.19 -11.22 -16.77
N THR A 13 -22.71 -10.05 -16.38
CA THR A 13 -22.90 -8.91 -17.29
C THR A 13 -22.41 -7.62 -16.66
N PHE A 14 -21.81 -6.75 -17.48
CA PHE A 14 -21.55 -5.36 -17.11
C PHE A 14 -22.69 -4.45 -17.56
N PRO A 15 -23.07 -3.44 -16.77
CA PRO A 15 -23.90 -2.36 -17.26
C PRO A 15 -23.12 -1.50 -18.27
N MET A 16 -23.82 -0.89 -19.23
CA MET A 16 -23.28 0.20 -20.02
C MET A 16 -23.31 1.50 -19.21
N ALA A 17 -22.31 2.35 -19.40
CA ALA A 17 -22.25 3.65 -18.72
C ALA A 17 -22.02 4.77 -19.73
N THR A 18 -22.73 5.89 -19.56
CA THR A 18 -22.44 7.16 -20.24
C THR A 18 -22.20 8.23 -19.20
N ILE A 19 -21.00 8.79 -19.16
CA ILE A 19 -20.50 9.66 -18.08
C ILE A 19 -19.85 10.92 -18.64
N ARG A 20 -19.70 11.93 -17.78
CA ARG A 20 -18.93 13.14 -18.12
C ARG A 20 -17.43 12.89 -17.95
N PRO A 21 -16.58 13.66 -18.67
CA PRO A 21 -15.16 13.76 -18.33
C PRO A 21 -14.95 14.08 -16.84
N GLY A 22 -13.99 13.38 -16.22
CA GLY A 22 -13.68 13.50 -14.81
C GLY A 22 -14.65 12.77 -13.89
N THR A 23 -15.39 11.77 -14.37
CA THR A 23 -16.16 10.84 -13.52
C THR A 23 -15.28 9.65 -13.12
N TYR A 24 -15.38 9.25 -11.86
CA TYR A 24 -14.82 7.98 -11.38
C TYR A 24 -15.83 6.85 -11.61
N ILE A 25 -15.35 5.68 -12.00
CA ILE A 25 -16.14 4.45 -12.02
C ILE A 25 -15.55 3.45 -11.02
N VAL A 26 -16.43 2.86 -10.20
CA VAL A 26 -16.14 1.72 -9.32
C VAL A 26 -17.00 0.55 -9.78
N TRP A 27 -16.43 -0.63 -9.97
CA TRP A 27 -17.19 -1.84 -10.26
C TRP A 27 -17.46 -2.60 -8.97
N ARG A 28 -18.71 -3.01 -8.74
CA ARG A 28 -19.09 -3.84 -7.60
C ARG A 28 -19.52 -5.22 -8.08
N ASN A 29 -18.90 -6.27 -7.57
CA ASN A 29 -19.29 -7.63 -7.91
C ASN A 29 -20.45 -8.11 -7.03
N LEU A 30 -21.62 -8.36 -7.61
CA LEU A 30 -22.79 -8.90 -6.92
C LEU A 30 -23.07 -10.36 -7.30
N ASP A 31 -22.24 -10.97 -8.15
CA ASP A 31 -22.34 -12.37 -8.54
C ASP A 31 -21.59 -13.29 -7.57
N PRO A 32 -21.94 -14.59 -7.50
CA PRO A 32 -21.30 -15.54 -6.60
C PRO A 32 -19.95 -16.09 -7.12
N TYR A 33 -19.39 -15.51 -8.19
CA TYR A 33 -18.09 -15.88 -8.76
C TYR A 33 -17.22 -14.65 -9.03
N PRO A 34 -15.88 -14.78 -9.12
CA PRO A 34 -14.97 -13.66 -9.32
C PRO A 34 -15.13 -12.98 -10.69
N HIS A 35 -14.96 -11.67 -10.74
CA HIS A 35 -14.94 -10.86 -11.95
C HIS A 35 -13.69 -9.97 -12.02
N SER A 36 -13.46 -9.30 -13.15
CA SER A 36 -12.58 -8.13 -13.24
C SER A 36 -13.21 -7.10 -14.16
N ALA A 37 -12.65 -5.90 -14.25
CA ALA A 37 -12.97 -4.93 -15.30
C ALA A 37 -11.66 -4.32 -15.80
N GLU A 38 -11.26 -4.65 -17.04
CA GLU A 38 -9.99 -4.22 -17.60
C GLU A 38 -10.08 -3.96 -19.10
N THR A 39 -9.27 -3.04 -19.61
CA THR A 39 -9.08 -2.84 -21.05
C THR A 39 -8.09 -3.88 -21.60
N GLU A 40 -7.97 -3.96 -22.92
CA GLU A 40 -6.84 -4.67 -23.53
C GLU A 40 -5.52 -4.00 -23.11
N SER A 41 -4.45 -4.79 -22.94
CA SER A 41 -3.12 -4.27 -22.58
C SER A 41 -2.51 -3.36 -23.66
N SER A 42 -3.00 -3.45 -24.89
CA SER A 42 -2.61 -2.58 -26.01
C SER A 42 -3.46 -1.32 -26.16
N ALA A 43 -4.46 -1.10 -25.29
CA ALA A 43 -5.30 0.08 -25.36
C ALA A 43 -4.53 1.35 -24.99
N GLU A 44 -4.77 2.45 -25.72
CA GLU A 44 -4.16 3.76 -25.44
C GLU A 44 -4.50 4.24 -24.02
N PHE A 45 -5.73 3.98 -23.57
CA PHE A 45 -6.15 4.17 -22.19
C PHE A 45 -6.23 2.80 -21.51
N PHE A 46 -5.13 2.40 -20.87
CA PHE A 46 -5.07 1.15 -20.12
C PHE A 46 -5.62 1.34 -18.69
N PHE A 47 -6.54 0.47 -18.27
CA PHE A 47 -6.85 0.27 -16.86
C PHE A 47 -7.08 -1.19 -16.53
N ASN A 48 -6.82 -1.56 -15.28
CA ASN A 48 -7.13 -2.86 -14.73
C ASN A 48 -7.69 -2.72 -13.31
N ALA A 49 -8.97 -3.03 -13.13
CA ALA A 49 -9.64 -3.01 -11.82
C ALA A 49 -9.24 -4.20 -10.91
N GLY A 50 -8.51 -5.17 -11.44
CA GLY A 50 -8.11 -6.40 -10.76
C GLY A 50 -9.24 -7.41 -10.57
N PRO A 51 -8.97 -8.55 -9.89
CA PRO A 51 -10.00 -9.45 -9.41
C PRO A 51 -10.95 -8.74 -8.43
N LEU A 52 -12.24 -8.99 -8.61
CA LEU A 52 -13.34 -8.60 -7.74
C LEU A 52 -14.05 -9.88 -7.31
N LEU A 53 -13.88 -10.28 -6.06
CA LEU A 53 -14.61 -11.41 -5.47
C LEU A 53 -16.07 -11.05 -5.19
N PRO A 54 -16.95 -12.03 -4.92
CA PRO A 54 -18.33 -11.78 -4.57
C PRO A 54 -18.46 -10.75 -3.43
N GLY A 55 -19.19 -9.66 -3.68
CA GLY A 55 -19.40 -8.56 -2.74
C GLY A 55 -18.34 -7.45 -2.78
N GLU A 56 -17.20 -7.65 -3.44
CA GLU A 56 -16.12 -6.66 -3.50
C GLU A 56 -16.41 -5.51 -4.47
N VAL A 57 -15.67 -4.43 -4.27
CA VAL A 57 -15.70 -3.20 -5.05
C VAL A 57 -14.29 -2.86 -5.53
N SER A 58 -14.17 -2.41 -6.76
CA SER A 58 -12.90 -2.06 -7.37
C SER A 58 -12.37 -0.72 -6.89
N ALA A 59 -11.16 -0.41 -7.33
CA ALA A 59 -10.66 0.95 -7.26
C ALA A 59 -11.48 1.89 -8.15
N PRO A 60 -11.62 3.17 -7.77
CA PRO A 60 -12.13 4.19 -8.66
C PRO A 60 -11.20 4.38 -9.86
N VAL A 61 -11.71 4.17 -11.08
CA VAL A 61 -11.01 4.51 -12.34
C VAL A 61 -11.56 5.82 -12.88
N VAL A 62 -10.69 6.81 -13.11
CA VAL A 62 -11.09 8.13 -13.63
C VAL A 62 -11.12 8.15 -15.14
N PHE A 63 -12.22 8.67 -15.70
CA PHE A 63 -12.38 8.84 -17.15
C PHE A 63 -12.38 10.32 -17.52
N SER A 64 -11.20 10.86 -17.85
CA SER A 64 -11.02 12.31 -18.13
C SER A 64 -11.07 12.68 -19.61
N GLY A 65 -10.78 11.74 -20.52
CA GLY A 65 -10.83 11.96 -21.96
C GLY A 65 -12.21 11.68 -22.52
N LEU A 66 -12.69 12.52 -23.45
CA LEU A 66 -13.86 12.18 -24.26
C LEU A 66 -13.54 10.98 -25.14
N GLY A 67 -14.49 10.04 -25.27
CA GLY A 67 -14.28 8.86 -26.10
C GLY A 67 -15.02 7.63 -25.62
N ASP A 68 -14.71 6.52 -26.27
CA ASP A 68 -15.27 5.20 -26.00
C ASP A 68 -14.20 4.29 -25.46
N PHE A 69 -14.44 3.75 -24.28
CA PHE A 69 -13.48 2.95 -23.54
C PHE A 69 -14.05 1.53 -23.40
N PRO A 70 -13.76 0.63 -24.37
CA PRO A 70 -14.17 -0.76 -24.28
C PRO A 70 -13.40 -1.47 -23.17
N TYR A 71 -14.09 -2.29 -22.40
CA TYR A 71 -13.49 -3.10 -21.34
C TYR A 71 -14.14 -4.47 -21.25
N ARG A 72 -13.45 -5.40 -20.60
CA ARG A 72 -13.84 -6.81 -20.48
C ARG A 72 -13.58 -7.35 -19.09
N CYS A 73 -14.19 -8.49 -18.80
CA CYS A 73 -13.83 -9.34 -17.68
C CYS A 73 -12.78 -10.35 -18.16
N ARG A 74 -11.70 -10.51 -17.41
CA ARG A 74 -10.62 -11.46 -17.75
C ARG A 74 -11.01 -12.92 -17.53
N TYR A 75 -11.94 -13.17 -16.61
CA TYR A 75 -12.35 -14.52 -16.21
C TYR A 75 -13.45 -15.11 -17.11
N HIS A 76 -14.24 -14.27 -17.78
CA HIS A 76 -15.43 -14.70 -18.50
C HIS A 76 -15.41 -14.22 -19.95
N ALA A 77 -15.15 -15.17 -20.87
CA ALA A 77 -15.18 -14.91 -22.29
C ALA A 77 -16.57 -14.38 -22.71
N GLY A 78 -16.59 -13.28 -23.47
CA GLY A 78 -17.81 -12.63 -23.95
C GLY A 78 -18.39 -11.58 -23.01
N MET A 79 -17.91 -11.48 -21.76
CA MET A 79 -18.32 -10.44 -20.84
C MET A 79 -17.52 -9.15 -21.13
N SER A 80 -18.13 -8.26 -21.91
CA SER A 80 -17.54 -6.99 -22.33
C SER A 80 -18.59 -5.87 -22.30
N SER A 81 -18.13 -4.63 -22.16
CA SER A 81 -18.98 -3.43 -22.20
C SER A 81 -18.14 -2.22 -22.60
N MET A 82 -18.77 -1.05 -22.57
CA MET A 82 -18.16 0.21 -22.97
C MET A 82 -18.58 1.31 -22.01
N VAL A 83 -17.59 2.13 -21.62
CA VAL A 83 -17.83 3.42 -20.97
C VAL A 83 -17.80 4.50 -22.05
N HIS A 84 -18.90 5.23 -22.21
CA HIS A 84 -18.99 6.37 -23.10
C HIS A 84 -18.74 7.65 -22.31
N VAL A 85 -17.64 8.35 -22.60
CA VAL A 85 -17.35 9.64 -21.99
C VAL A 85 -17.77 10.73 -22.96
N ARG A 86 -18.79 11.51 -22.57
CA ARG A 86 -19.41 12.55 -23.41
C ARG A 86 -19.56 13.84 -22.63
N ALA A 87 -19.37 14.98 -23.30
CA ALA A 87 -19.45 16.30 -22.65
C ALA A 87 -20.87 16.62 -22.16
N ASP A 88 -21.87 16.11 -22.87
CA ASP A 88 -23.31 16.30 -22.62
C ASP A 88 -23.94 15.17 -21.78
N ALA A 89 -23.15 14.18 -21.35
CA ALA A 89 -23.64 13.09 -20.50
C ALA A 89 -24.31 13.64 -19.22
N PRO A 90 -25.26 12.92 -18.61
CA PRO A 90 -25.79 13.30 -17.31
C PRO A 90 -24.67 13.24 -16.24
N ALA A 91 -24.73 14.11 -15.22
CA ALA A 91 -23.78 14.08 -14.12
C ALA A 91 -23.99 12.78 -13.30
N ALA A 92 -22.95 11.96 -13.15
CA ALA A 92 -23.04 10.62 -12.59
C ALA A 92 -23.73 10.59 -11.21
N GLY A 93 -24.82 9.82 -11.07
CA GLY A 93 -25.30 9.30 -9.79
C GLY A 93 -25.05 7.79 -9.76
N ILE A 94 -25.47 7.10 -8.70
CA ILE A 94 -25.63 5.64 -8.79
C ILE A 94 -26.60 5.39 -9.95
N ALA A 95 -26.20 4.62 -10.95
CA ALA A 95 -27.09 4.25 -12.05
C ALA A 95 -28.16 3.27 -11.53
N GLU A 96 -29.20 3.81 -10.86
CA GLU A 96 -30.52 3.23 -10.65
C GLU A 96 -31.58 4.32 -10.91
N ASN A 97 -32.78 3.91 -11.36
CA ASN A 97 -33.80 4.77 -11.97
C ASN A 97 -34.24 6.02 -11.14
N GLY A 98 -34.10 7.24 -11.68
CA GLY A 98 -35.10 8.35 -11.59
C GLY A 98 -34.89 9.56 -10.64
N ALA A 99 -35.10 10.77 -11.23
CA ALA A 99 -35.52 12.08 -10.68
C ALA A 99 -34.48 13.09 -10.08
N PRO A 100 -34.72 14.42 -10.19
CA PRO A 100 -33.66 15.44 -10.32
C PRO A 100 -33.57 16.44 -9.15
N ASP A 101 -32.39 17.03 -8.90
CA ASP A 101 -32.32 18.41 -8.39
C ASP A 101 -30.95 19.13 -8.59
N HIS A 102 -31.04 20.46 -8.66
CA HIS A 102 -30.12 21.59 -8.96
C HIS A 102 -28.79 21.60 -8.19
N GLY A 103 -27.69 22.29 -8.55
CA GLY A 103 -27.32 23.31 -9.52
C GLY A 103 -26.05 24.01 -8.96
N GLY A 104 -25.13 24.54 -9.80
CA GLY A 104 -24.15 25.56 -9.38
C GLY A 104 -22.64 25.31 -9.61
N HIS A 105 -22.14 25.89 -10.71
CA HIS A 105 -20.84 26.56 -10.99
C HIS A 105 -19.46 26.10 -10.45
N GLY A 106 -18.48 26.07 -11.38
CA GLY A 106 -17.27 26.91 -11.28
C GLY A 106 -15.92 26.21 -11.08
N GLY A 107 -15.03 26.29 -12.10
CA GLY A 107 -13.57 26.30 -11.90
C GLY A 107 -12.82 24.98 -12.17
N HIS A 108 -11.76 25.09 -12.98
CA HIS A 108 -10.85 24.05 -13.45
C HIS A 108 -10.03 23.35 -12.34
N GLY A 109 -9.72 22.05 -12.48
CA GLY A 109 -8.54 21.42 -11.83
C GLY A 109 -8.77 20.11 -11.03
N THR A 110 -8.24 19.01 -11.58
CA THR A 110 -7.48 17.91 -10.94
C THR A 110 -7.91 17.31 -9.59
N PHE A 111 -8.14 16.00 -9.58
CA PHE A 111 -8.27 15.20 -8.37
C PHE A 111 -7.01 15.22 -7.50
N ASN A 112 -7.22 15.47 -6.20
CA ASN A 112 -6.22 15.26 -5.16
C ASN A 112 -6.04 13.75 -4.97
N HIS A 113 -4.86 13.22 -5.27
CA HIS A 113 -4.45 11.87 -4.83
C HIS A 113 -3.50 12.03 -3.64
N LEU A 114 -3.70 11.21 -2.62
CA LEU A 114 -2.88 11.23 -1.41
C LEU A 114 -1.81 10.15 -1.50
N HIS A 115 -0.62 10.46 -0.99
CA HIS A 115 0.39 9.45 -0.73
C HIS A 115 0.51 9.26 0.77
N GLY A 116 0.39 8.00 1.20
CA GLY A 116 0.65 7.58 2.57
C GLY A 116 2.10 7.14 2.72
N PHE A 117 2.71 7.47 3.85
CA PHE A 117 4.03 6.98 4.23
C PHE A 117 3.98 6.43 5.63
N VAL A 118 4.42 5.19 5.81
CA VAL A 118 4.70 4.64 7.14
C VAL A 118 6.02 5.21 7.60
N THR A 119 6.06 5.75 8.82
CA THR A 119 7.23 6.48 9.32
C THR A 119 7.77 5.92 10.61
N GLY A 120 9.10 5.97 10.69
CA GLY A 120 9.90 5.65 11.86
C GLY A 120 10.99 6.70 12.07
N GLY A 121 11.74 6.60 13.16
CA GLY A 121 12.75 7.58 13.54
C GLY A 121 12.43 8.21 14.90
N ARG A 122 13.48 8.51 15.67
CA ARG A 122 13.35 9.03 17.04
C ARG A 122 13.19 10.55 17.13
N THR A 123 13.51 11.29 16.07
CA THR A 123 13.62 12.75 16.12
C THR A 123 12.82 13.40 15.00
N GLY A 124 12.23 14.57 15.26
CA GLY A 124 11.59 15.35 14.21
C GLY A 124 12.60 15.91 13.19
N SER A 125 13.86 16.08 13.60
CA SER A 125 14.95 16.53 12.73
C SER A 125 15.48 15.45 11.77
N ARG A 126 15.12 14.19 11.98
CA ARG A 126 15.48 13.07 11.12
C ARG A 126 14.55 11.89 11.37
N PHE A 127 13.77 11.56 10.36
CA PHE A 127 12.92 10.38 10.33
C PHE A 127 12.95 9.75 8.93
N PHE A 128 12.41 8.54 8.84
CA PHE A 128 12.37 7.75 7.62
C PHE A 128 10.92 7.50 7.23
N MET A 129 10.65 7.55 5.93
CA MET A 129 9.31 7.44 5.36
C MET A 129 9.33 6.35 4.29
N SER A 130 8.59 5.26 4.48
CA SER A 130 8.31 4.27 3.44
C SER A 130 6.92 4.50 2.85
N HIS A 131 6.87 4.77 1.55
CA HIS A 131 5.62 4.97 0.81
C HIS A 131 4.76 3.71 0.87
N THR A 132 3.45 3.86 1.07
CA THR A 132 2.47 2.76 0.99
C THR A 132 1.93 2.67 -0.45
N PRO A 133 2.53 1.84 -1.33
CA PRO A 133 2.07 1.74 -2.70
C PRO A 133 0.70 1.11 -2.82
N VAL A 134 0.02 1.45 -3.92
CA VAL A 134 -1.32 0.98 -4.26
C VAL A 134 -1.36 0.64 -5.74
N LEU A 135 -1.64 -0.61 -6.10
CA LEU A 135 -1.60 -1.03 -7.50
C LEU A 135 -2.77 -0.55 -8.34
N ALA A 136 -3.83 -0.12 -7.68
CA ALA A 136 -5.01 0.44 -8.33
C ALA A 136 -4.74 1.76 -9.07
N ASP A 137 -3.63 2.45 -8.77
CA ASP A 137 -3.28 3.74 -9.37
C ASP A 137 -1.83 3.71 -9.82
N PRO A 138 -1.53 3.84 -11.14
CA PRO A 138 -0.16 3.83 -11.65
C PRO A 138 0.75 4.89 -11.02
N ARG A 139 0.18 5.97 -10.46
CA ARG A 139 0.94 7.00 -9.73
C ARG A 139 1.49 6.49 -8.40
N HIS A 140 1.00 5.37 -7.90
CA HIS A 140 1.42 4.70 -6.68
C HIS A 140 2.22 3.42 -6.94
N SER A 141 2.54 3.09 -8.20
CA SER A 141 3.37 1.92 -8.59
C SER A 141 4.87 2.15 -8.35
N TYR A 142 5.21 2.72 -7.20
CA TYR A 142 6.58 3.01 -6.79
C TYR A 142 6.81 2.60 -5.34
N GLN A 143 7.87 1.84 -5.10
CA GLN A 143 8.43 1.67 -3.77
C GLN A 143 9.40 2.81 -3.52
N VAL A 144 9.08 3.67 -2.55
CA VAL A 144 9.85 4.87 -2.25
C VAL A 144 10.20 4.87 -0.76
N ILE A 145 11.50 5.02 -0.46
CA ILE A 145 11.98 5.20 0.92
C ILE A 145 12.74 6.52 0.95
N LEU A 146 12.32 7.41 1.86
CA LEU A 146 12.86 8.75 2.02
C LEU A 146 13.44 8.92 3.42
N GLN A 147 14.48 9.73 3.53
CA GLN A 147 14.85 10.40 4.77
C GLN A 147 14.28 11.81 4.72
N GLY A 148 13.60 12.22 5.79
CA GLY A 148 13.04 13.56 5.90
C GLY A 148 13.25 14.20 7.27
N SER A 149 12.91 15.48 7.33
CA SER A 149 12.99 16.30 8.54
C SER A 149 11.84 17.30 8.61
N LEU A 150 11.40 17.60 9.83
CA LEU A 150 10.49 18.71 10.11
C LEU A 150 11.31 19.99 10.18
N THR A 151 10.81 21.06 9.57
CA THR A 151 11.54 22.33 9.48
C THR A 151 11.18 23.31 10.60
N THR A 152 10.03 23.12 11.24
CA THR A 152 9.51 23.98 12.30
C THR A 152 9.87 23.41 13.69
N PRO A 153 10.53 24.18 14.59
CA PRO A 153 10.93 23.71 15.92
C PRO A 153 9.79 23.13 16.75
N GLU A 154 8.61 23.73 16.69
CA GLU A 154 7.42 23.27 17.42
C GLU A 154 6.96 21.89 16.93
N HIS A 155 6.98 21.66 15.62
CA HIS A 155 6.66 20.36 15.03
C HIS A 155 7.70 19.30 15.43
N ILE A 156 8.99 19.66 15.45
CA ILE A 156 10.06 18.77 15.91
C ILE A 156 9.80 18.34 17.36
N GLN A 157 9.47 19.29 18.24
CA GLN A 157 9.18 19.02 19.65
C GLN A 157 7.95 18.12 19.82
N ALA A 158 6.88 18.38 19.08
CA ALA A 158 5.66 17.55 19.09
C ALA A 158 5.96 16.10 18.68
N TYR A 159 6.70 15.91 17.59
CA TYR A 159 7.11 14.58 17.13
C TYR A 159 7.98 13.86 18.15
N GLU A 160 8.99 14.54 18.70
CA GLU A 160 9.87 13.97 19.72
C GLU A 160 9.15 13.62 21.03
N ALA A 161 8.18 14.43 21.45
CA ALA A 161 7.39 14.15 22.64
C ALA A 161 6.65 12.81 22.52
N ILE A 162 6.09 12.52 21.35
CA ILE A 162 5.47 11.22 21.07
C ILE A 162 6.52 10.12 20.98
N ARG A 163 7.66 10.36 20.32
CA ARG A 163 8.74 9.37 20.21
C ARG A 163 9.40 9.01 21.56
N LYS A 164 9.34 9.89 22.56
CA LYS A 164 9.82 9.66 23.93
C LYS A 164 8.77 9.02 24.86
N SER A 165 7.51 8.96 24.43
CA SER A 165 6.43 8.36 25.20
C SER A 165 6.43 6.82 25.12
N SER A 166 5.48 6.17 25.79
CA SER A 166 5.20 4.73 25.62
C SER A 166 4.85 4.33 24.19
N TYR A 167 4.55 5.29 23.32
CA TYR A 167 4.22 5.08 21.91
C TYR A 167 5.44 5.11 20.99
N GLY A 168 6.66 5.33 21.51
CA GLY A 168 7.80 5.76 20.72
C GLY A 168 8.19 4.86 19.54
N ASP A 169 7.92 3.57 19.65
CA ASP A 169 8.22 2.55 18.63
C ASP A 169 7.02 2.19 17.75
N ARG A 170 5.89 2.86 17.89
CA ARG A 170 4.66 2.54 17.17
C ARG A 170 4.57 3.22 15.80
N ARG A 171 3.62 2.75 15.00
CA ARG A 171 3.33 3.26 13.66
C ARG A 171 2.88 4.72 13.74
N VAL A 172 3.57 5.55 12.97
CA VAL A 172 3.12 6.90 12.62
C VAL A 172 3.00 6.92 11.10
N GLN A 173 1.88 7.38 10.58
CA GLN A 173 1.68 7.58 9.15
C GLN A 173 1.72 9.06 8.84
N ILE A 174 2.39 9.41 7.76
CA ILE A 174 2.31 10.72 7.14
C ILE A 174 1.41 10.61 5.93
N PHE A 175 0.44 11.49 5.80
CA PHE A 175 -0.28 11.71 4.56
C PHE A 175 0.11 13.05 3.99
N HIS A 176 0.25 13.13 2.67
CA HIS A 176 0.42 14.43 2.01
C HIS A 176 -0.38 14.52 0.72
N GLY A 177 -0.69 15.76 0.35
CA GLY A 177 -1.38 16.11 -0.88
C GLY A 177 -0.59 15.78 -2.15
N HIS A 178 -1.29 15.84 -3.29
CA HIS A 178 -0.81 15.58 -4.65
C HIS A 178 0.67 15.94 -4.86
N THR A 179 1.53 14.94 -5.07
CA THR A 179 2.96 15.14 -5.35
C THR A 179 3.45 14.07 -6.32
N SER A 180 4.22 14.46 -7.33
CA SER A 180 4.87 13.52 -8.26
C SER A 180 6.00 12.77 -7.53
N LEU A 181 5.84 11.46 -7.31
CA LEU A 181 6.92 10.60 -6.81
C LEU A 181 8.15 10.60 -7.74
N PRO A 182 8.01 10.58 -9.08
CA PRO A 182 9.15 10.80 -9.98
C PRO A 182 9.86 12.15 -9.77
N ASP A 183 9.14 13.23 -9.47
CA ASP A 183 9.77 14.54 -9.20
C ASP A 183 10.56 14.52 -7.89
N ILE A 184 10.12 13.73 -6.90
CA ILE A 184 10.90 13.45 -5.69
C ILE A 184 12.18 12.69 -6.04
N ARG A 185 12.10 11.63 -6.86
CA ARG A 185 13.27 10.86 -7.34
C ARG A 185 14.30 11.77 -7.99
N ASP A 186 13.84 12.66 -8.85
CA ASP A 186 14.70 13.55 -9.63
C ASP A 186 15.17 14.78 -8.84
N GLY A 187 14.76 14.89 -7.57
CA GLY A 187 15.15 15.96 -6.66
C GLY A 187 14.56 17.33 -7.01
N ILE A 188 13.51 17.34 -7.85
CA ILE A 188 12.73 18.54 -8.18
C ILE A 188 11.86 18.90 -6.98
N THR A 189 11.15 17.91 -6.42
CA THR A 189 10.40 18.08 -5.18
C THR A 189 11.29 17.78 -3.98
N LYS A 190 11.54 18.80 -3.17
CA LYS A 190 12.38 18.69 -1.95
C LYS A 190 11.61 18.95 -0.66
N VAL A 191 10.35 19.36 -0.75
CA VAL A 191 9.50 19.66 0.39
C VAL A 191 8.11 19.13 0.09
N LEU A 192 7.51 18.43 1.05
CA LEU A 192 6.09 18.11 1.09
C LEU A 192 5.43 19.21 1.94
N PRO A 193 4.78 20.21 1.32
CA PRO A 193 4.39 21.43 2.03
C PRO A 193 3.19 21.22 2.96
N GLU A 194 2.34 20.24 2.65
CA GLU A 194 1.05 20.05 3.30
C GLU A 194 0.90 18.59 3.75
N ALA A 195 1.67 18.20 4.77
CA ALA A 195 1.56 16.89 5.38
C ALA A 195 0.66 16.90 6.63
N SER A 196 0.13 15.74 7.00
CA SER A 196 -0.51 15.45 8.28
C SER A 196 0.12 14.20 8.89
N PHE A 197 0.18 14.16 10.22
CA PHE A 197 0.73 13.02 10.95
C PHE A 197 -0.35 12.38 11.81
N THR A 198 -0.52 11.07 11.63
CA THR A 198 -1.46 10.26 12.41
C THR A 198 -0.71 9.12 13.06
N PHE A 199 -0.92 8.89 14.35
CA PHE A 199 -0.35 7.74 15.04
C PHE A 199 -1.39 6.65 15.25
N TYR A 200 -0.95 5.39 15.33
CA TYR A 200 -1.85 4.24 15.45
C TYR A 200 -1.50 3.45 16.72
N PRO A 201 -2.23 3.66 17.84
CA PRO A 201 -1.89 3.09 19.14
C PRO A 201 -2.41 1.65 19.36
N ASP A 202 -2.43 0.80 18.33
CA ASP A 202 -3.02 -0.56 18.40
C ASP A 202 -4.47 -0.59 18.90
N LEU A 203 -5.30 0.29 18.36
CA LEU A 203 -6.73 0.26 18.60
C LEU A 203 -7.38 -0.92 17.87
N ALA A 204 -8.64 -1.21 18.20
CA ALA A 204 -9.34 -2.42 17.77
C ALA A 204 -9.41 -2.57 16.24
N HIS A 205 -9.32 -1.46 15.51
CA HIS A 205 -9.22 -1.42 14.06
C HIS A 205 -7.82 -0.92 13.61
N PRO A 206 -7.22 -1.51 12.55
CA PRO A 206 -5.94 -1.04 11.98
C PRO A 206 -5.98 0.40 11.45
N ASP A 207 -7.18 0.97 11.31
CA ASP A 207 -7.44 2.32 10.79
C ASP A 207 -7.86 3.33 11.87
N ASP A 208 -7.89 2.92 13.14
CA ASP A 208 -8.16 3.78 14.29
C ASP A 208 -6.92 4.66 14.59
N GLY A 209 -6.67 5.60 13.69
CA GLY A 209 -5.64 6.61 13.84
C GLY A 209 -6.05 7.68 14.86
N VAL A 210 -5.07 8.26 15.53
CA VAL A 210 -5.27 9.41 16.42
C VAL A 210 -4.35 10.53 15.95
N ASP A 211 -4.88 11.74 15.93
CA ASP A 211 -4.11 12.94 15.57
C ASP A 211 -3.02 13.22 16.59
N ILE A 212 -1.90 13.73 16.10
CA ILE A 212 -0.81 14.20 16.95
C ILE A 212 -0.99 15.70 17.22
N PRO A 213 -1.13 16.12 18.51
CA PRO A 213 -1.20 17.54 18.84
C PRO A 213 -0.01 18.33 18.28
N GLY A 214 -0.30 19.32 17.44
CA GLY A 214 0.69 20.15 16.76
C GLY A 214 1.25 19.58 15.45
N LEU A 215 0.77 18.43 14.96
CA LEU A 215 1.13 17.86 13.65
C LEU A 215 -0.10 17.46 12.80
N GLU A 216 -1.24 18.10 13.04
CA GLU A 216 -2.53 17.69 12.50
C GLU A 216 -2.63 17.94 10.98
N GLN A 217 -2.21 19.11 10.49
CA GLN A 217 -2.35 19.52 9.09
C GLN A 217 -1.31 20.56 8.67
N ASN A 218 -1.06 20.67 7.37
CA ASN A 218 -0.18 21.68 6.76
C ASN A 218 1.25 21.67 7.34
N ILE A 219 1.75 20.48 7.65
CA ILE A 219 3.07 20.28 8.24
C ILE A 219 4.11 20.17 7.12
N PRO A 220 5.05 21.14 6.99
CA PRO A 220 6.08 21.05 5.98
C PRO A 220 7.13 19.99 6.36
N VAL A 221 7.34 19.03 5.48
CA VAL A 221 8.38 18.00 5.60
C VAL A 221 9.43 18.23 4.52
N SER A 222 10.67 18.46 4.94
CA SER A 222 11.84 18.45 4.04
C SER A 222 12.17 17.02 3.64
N ILE A 223 12.45 16.82 2.36
CA ILE A 223 13.01 15.57 1.81
C ILE A 223 14.52 15.75 1.76
N ASP A 224 15.19 15.20 2.75
CA ASP A 224 16.65 15.33 2.89
C ASP A 224 17.37 14.38 1.91
N LYS A 225 16.82 13.18 1.71
CA LYS A 225 17.41 12.17 0.83
C LYS A 225 16.37 11.17 0.32
N VAL A 226 16.48 10.80 -0.96
CA VAL A 226 15.82 9.61 -1.51
C VAL A 226 16.73 8.42 -1.25
N LEU A 227 16.32 7.52 -0.36
CA LEU A 227 17.10 6.32 0.02
C LEU A 227 16.87 5.19 -0.98
N HIS A 228 15.62 5.04 -1.42
CA HIS A 228 15.23 4.04 -2.39
C HIS A 228 14.13 4.59 -3.29
N PHE A 229 14.22 4.28 -4.58
CA PHE A 229 13.16 4.51 -5.54
C PHE A 229 13.16 3.36 -6.53
N HIS A 230 12.06 2.63 -6.59
CA HIS A 230 11.88 1.51 -7.50
C HIS A 230 10.48 1.56 -8.10
N THR A 231 10.41 1.57 -9.42
CA THR A 231 9.18 1.26 -10.15
C THR A 231 9.09 -0.25 -10.25
N PHE A 232 8.04 -0.85 -9.73
CA PHE A 232 7.81 -2.28 -9.90
C PHE A 232 6.77 -2.51 -11.00
N ASP A 233 7.02 -3.55 -11.80
CA ASP A 233 6.14 -3.97 -12.88
C ASP A 233 5.20 -5.05 -12.35
N VAL A 234 3.90 -4.77 -12.40
CA VAL A 234 2.86 -5.65 -11.87
C VAL A 234 2.83 -6.99 -12.58
N ASP A 235 3.27 -7.02 -13.84
CA ASP A 235 3.20 -8.19 -14.72
C ASP A 235 4.59 -8.86 -14.89
N ASP A 236 5.59 -8.51 -14.07
CA ASP A 236 6.93 -9.11 -14.16
C ASP A 236 6.96 -10.57 -13.67
N ASP A 237 7.08 -11.50 -14.63
CA ASP A 237 7.21 -12.94 -14.38
C ASP A 237 8.60 -13.35 -13.83
N SER A 238 9.62 -12.48 -13.92
CA SER A 238 10.99 -12.79 -13.48
C SER A 238 11.19 -12.68 -11.96
N GLY A 239 10.15 -12.25 -11.23
CA GLY A 239 10.20 -11.93 -9.81
C GLY A 239 10.12 -13.09 -8.82
N ASP A 240 10.03 -14.35 -9.28
CA ASP A 240 9.92 -15.53 -8.40
C ASP A 240 11.28 -15.89 -7.76
N GLY A 241 11.43 -15.60 -6.48
CA GLY A 241 12.68 -15.83 -5.75
C GLY A 241 12.55 -15.75 -4.22
N ALA A 242 13.67 -15.70 -3.51
CA ALA A 242 13.65 -15.49 -2.06
C ALA A 242 13.01 -14.13 -1.71
N LEU A 243 12.35 -14.04 -0.55
CA LEU A 243 11.84 -12.76 -0.06
C LEU A 243 13.01 -11.81 0.15
N ARG A 244 12.97 -10.69 -0.56
CA ARG A 244 13.97 -9.64 -0.47
C ARG A 244 13.45 -8.53 0.42
N TYR A 245 14.36 -7.90 1.14
CA TYR A 245 14.05 -6.78 2.00
C TYR A 245 15.13 -5.71 1.89
N LEU A 246 14.72 -4.48 2.22
CA LEU A 246 15.53 -3.29 2.29
C LEU A 246 15.70 -2.91 3.77
N VAL A 247 16.94 -2.86 4.24
CA VAL A 247 17.27 -2.35 5.59
C VAL A 247 17.74 -0.90 5.45
N TYR A 248 17.14 -0.01 6.22
CA TYR A 248 17.43 1.43 6.21
C TYR A 248 17.24 2.04 7.59
N GLY A 249 17.82 3.21 7.83
CA GLY A 249 17.69 3.91 9.11
C GLY A 249 18.97 4.65 9.52
N ASP A 250 19.11 4.85 10.83
CA ASP A 250 20.35 5.25 11.47
C ASP A 250 20.78 4.23 12.52
N MET A 251 21.69 4.57 13.45
CA MET A 251 22.14 3.62 14.47
C MET A 251 21.16 3.46 15.63
N ASP A 252 20.25 4.42 15.81
CA ASP A 252 19.29 4.45 16.92
C ASP A 252 17.92 3.89 16.49
N ASP A 253 17.63 3.91 15.18
CA ASP A 253 16.38 3.43 14.62
C ASP A 253 16.57 2.81 13.23
N ILE A 254 16.38 1.49 13.15
CA ILE A 254 16.61 0.69 11.93
C ILE A 254 15.33 -0.04 11.56
N PHE A 255 15.00 0.04 10.29
CA PHE A 255 13.80 -0.52 9.70
C PHE A 255 14.16 -1.54 8.64
N ILE A 256 13.21 -2.42 8.40
CA ILE A 256 13.22 -3.38 7.30
C ILE A 256 11.91 -3.25 6.54
N ASP A 257 11.99 -3.23 5.22
CA ASP A 257 10.85 -3.11 4.32
C ASP A 257 10.92 -4.17 3.23
N HIS A 258 9.80 -4.83 2.94
CA HIS A 258 9.72 -5.85 1.90
C HIS A 258 10.00 -5.25 0.51
N PHE A 259 10.96 -5.81 -0.22
CA PHE A 259 11.27 -5.37 -1.58
C PHE A 259 10.18 -5.85 -2.54
N MET A 260 9.39 -4.91 -3.05
CA MET A 260 8.24 -5.19 -3.91
C MET A 260 8.69 -5.13 -5.36
N ASN A 261 8.70 -6.27 -6.05
CA ASN A 261 9.11 -6.37 -7.45
C ASN A 261 7.96 -6.68 -8.42
N LYS A 262 6.85 -7.24 -7.93
CA LYS A 262 5.68 -7.59 -8.74
C LYS A 262 4.39 -7.59 -7.94
N ALA A 263 3.27 -7.82 -8.62
CA ALA A 263 1.98 -8.15 -8.05
C ALA A 263 1.65 -9.63 -8.32
N PRO A 264 0.80 -10.29 -7.52
CA PRO A 264 0.38 -9.93 -6.17
C PRO A 264 1.56 -9.88 -5.19
N SER A 265 1.45 -9.05 -4.16
CA SER A 265 2.50 -8.87 -3.13
C SER A 265 1.91 -8.39 -1.80
N TYR A 266 2.76 -8.01 -0.87
CA TYR A 266 2.39 -7.39 0.40
C TYR A 266 3.41 -6.31 0.76
N HIS A 267 2.94 -5.29 1.47
CA HIS A 267 3.79 -4.26 2.04
C HIS A 267 4.03 -4.64 3.50
N SER A 268 5.29 -4.81 3.89
CA SER A 268 5.68 -5.05 5.28
C SER A 268 6.76 -4.04 5.64
N VAL A 269 6.53 -3.28 6.71
CA VAL A 269 7.53 -2.42 7.35
C VAL A 269 7.63 -2.83 8.80
N ALA A 270 8.83 -3.16 9.25
CA ALA A 270 9.11 -3.56 10.62
C ALA A 270 10.33 -2.84 11.18
N LYS A 271 10.41 -2.76 12.51
CA LYS A 271 11.55 -2.21 13.23
C LYS A 271 12.48 -3.34 13.69
N LEU A 272 13.78 -3.16 13.49
CA LEU A 272 14.80 -4.04 14.05
C LEU A 272 15.04 -3.72 15.53
N ALA A 273 15.38 -4.75 16.30
CA ALA A 273 15.65 -4.65 17.73
C ALA A 273 17.01 -4.03 18.04
N SER A 274 17.96 -4.20 17.13
CA SER A 274 19.32 -3.67 17.24
C SER A 274 19.97 -3.60 15.86
N ALA A 275 21.09 -2.89 15.76
CA ALA A 275 21.89 -2.86 14.55
C ALA A 275 22.48 -4.25 14.27
N PRO A 276 22.16 -4.87 13.12
CA PRO A 276 22.81 -6.12 12.73
C PRO A 276 24.29 -5.87 12.42
N SER A 277 25.10 -6.93 12.42
CA SER A 277 26.56 -6.83 12.27
C SER A 277 27.03 -6.14 10.98
N PHE A 278 26.21 -6.16 9.92
CA PHE A 278 26.50 -5.48 8.65
C PHE A 278 26.08 -4.01 8.61
N TRP A 279 25.31 -3.54 9.60
CA TRP A 279 24.83 -2.17 9.67
C TRP A 279 25.80 -1.32 10.49
N THR A 280 26.68 -0.63 9.81
CA THR A 280 27.68 0.26 10.41
C THR A 280 27.35 1.72 10.08
N GLU A 281 28.08 2.67 10.68
CA GLU A 281 27.97 4.10 10.35
C GLU A 281 28.10 4.39 8.85
N ALA A 282 28.84 3.55 8.10
CA ALA A 282 28.97 3.71 6.64
C ALA A 282 27.65 3.46 5.89
N GLN A 283 26.73 2.68 6.45
CA GLN A 283 25.41 2.40 5.88
C GLN A 283 24.35 3.41 6.35
N ARG A 284 24.67 4.28 7.31
CA ARG A 284 23.76 5.30 7.82
C ARG A 284 23.22 6.17 6.69
N GLY A 285 21.89 6.28 6.60
CA GLY A 285 21.25 7.04 5.53
C GLY A 285 21.45 6.42 4.14
N GLY A 286 21.70 5.12 4.05
CA GLY A 286 21.66 4.31 2.85
C GLY A 286 20.62 3.19 2.97
N VAL A 287 20.70 2.23 2.04
CA VAL A 287 19.87 1.02 2.05
C VAL A 287 20.76 -0.20 1.83
N VAL A 288 20.56 -1.24 2.62
CA VAL A 288 21.17 -2.55 2.41
C VAL A 288 20.08 -3.53 2.00
N GLN A 289 20.24 -4.16 0.83
CA GLN A 289 19.34 -5.22 0.41
C GLN A 289 19.81 -6.56 0.99
N LEU A 290 18.84 -7.33 1.50
CA LEU A 290 19.04 -8.69 1.96
C LEU A 290 17.94 -9.60 1.43
N SER A 291 18.15 -10.90 1.56
CA SER A 291 17.12 -11.91 1.36
C SER A 291 16.95 -12.74 2.61
N VAL A 292 15.71 -13.13 2.90
CA VAL A 292 15.42 -14.18 3.88
C VAL A 292 15.35 -15.49 3.09
N PRO A 293 16.30 -16.42 3.27
CA PRO A 293 16.34 -17.66 2.52
C PRO A 293 15.00 -18.40 2.59
N ALA A 294 14.42 -18.68 1.42
CA ALA A 294 13.20 -19.47 1.36
C ALA A 294 13.49 -20.90 1.80
N LYS A 295 12.71 -21.42 2.76
CA LYS A 295 12.63 -22.87 2.94
C LYS A 295 11.79 -23.43 1.79
N ARG A 296 12.44 -24.01 0.78
CA ARG A 296 11.73 -24.62 -0.37
C ARG A 296 10.76 -25.69 0.14
N ILE A 297 9.59 -25.77 -0.48
CA ILE A 297 8.52 -26.73 -0.16
C ILE A 297 9.01 -28.20 -0.17
N GLU A 298 10.00 -28.51 -1.02
CA GLU A 298 10.66 -29.82 -1.11
C GLU A 298 11.46 -30.21 0.14
N TYR A 299 11.80 -29.26 1.01
CA TYR A 299 12.50 -29.52 2.27
C TYR A 299 11.55 -29.71 3.46
N LEU A 300 10.23 -29.76 3.21
CA LEU A 300 9.22 -29.97 4.26
C LEU A 300 8.85 -31.45 4.39
N PRO A 301 8.66 -31.98 5.61
CA PRO A 301 8.15 -33.33 5.80
C PRO A 301 6.77 -33.51 5.15
N ALA A 302 6.51 -34.65 4.51
CA ALA A 302 5.25 -34.93 3.78
C ALA A 302 3.97 -34.76 4.63
N LYS A 303 4.06 -34.92 5.97
CA LYS A 303 2.95 -34.66 6.90
C LYS A 303 2.56 -33.18 7.01
N LEU A 304 3.48 -32.26 6.73
CA LEU A 304 3.20 -30.81 6.64
C LEU A 304 2.57 -30.46 5.30
N LEU A 305 3.00 -31.08 4.18
CA LEU A 305 2.49 -30.80 2.83
C LEU A 305 0.98 -31.05 2.66
N GLN A 306 0.41 -32.06 3.33
CA GLN A 306 -1.04 -32.32 3.29
C GLN A 306 -1.88 -31.24 3.99
N ARG A 307 -1.25 -30.24 4.61
CA ARG A 307 -1.90 -29.11 5.29
C ARG A 307 -1.60 -27.76 4.62
N ILE A 308 -0.91 -27.70 3.48
CA ILE A 308 -0.28 -26.47 2.97
C ILE A 308 -0.66 -26.21 1.49
N ALA A 309 -1.69 -25.40 1.31
CA ALA A 309 -1.68 -24.26 0.39
C ALA A 309 -1.96 -23.03 1.25
N PHE A 310 -1.14 -22.83 2.28
CA PHE A 310 -1.39 -21.84 3.32
C PHE A 310 -0.07 -21.24 3.77
N VAL A 311 0.02 -19.92 3.72
CA VAL A 311 1.11 -19.15 4.33
C VAL A 311 1.07 -19.36 5.84
N ASP A 312 1.96 -20.22 6.32
CA ASP A 312 2.33 -20.39 7.72
C ASP A 312 3.74 -19.81 7.85
N ASN A 313 3.95 -18.93 8.83
CA ASN A 313 5.18 -18.22 9.18
C ASN A 313 6.32 -19.15 9.67
N SER A 314 6.36 -20.37 9.13
CA SER A 314 7.38 -21.36 9.35
C SER A 314 7.99 -21.85 8.04
N PHE A 315 7.29 -21.75 6.89
CA PHE A 315 7.73 -22.31 5.61
C PHE A 315 7.11 -21.56 4.40
N HIS A 316 7.94 -20.84 3.62
CA HIS A 316 7.49 -19.91 2.59
C HIS A 316 6.85 -20.58 1.35
N VAL A 317 5.64 -20.12 0.97
CA VAL A 317 5.11 -20.18 -0.40
C VAL A 317 4.44 -18.84 -0.74
N PHE A 318 4.68 -18.37 -1.97
CA PHE A 318 4.72 -16.97 -2.40
C PHE A 318 3.40 -16.39 -2.96
N TRP A 319 2.27 -16.87 -2.48
CA TRP A 319 0.98 -16.32 -2.89
C TRP A 319 0.12 -16.20 -1.63
N LEU A 320 0.04 -14.98 -1.09
CA LEU A 320 -0.96 -14.70 -0.07
C LEU A 320 -2.33 -14.87 -0.75
N PRO A 321 -3.27 -15.53 -0.09
CA PRO A 321 -4.62 -15.62 -0.63
C PRO A 321 -5.20 -14.22 -0.80
N PRO A 322 -6.18 -14.04 -1.71
CA PRO A 322 -6.90 -12.77 -1.82
C PRO A 322 -7.41 -12.29 -0.46
N SER A 323 -7.46 -10.97 -0.27
CA SER A 323 -8.02 -10.37 0.94
C SER A 323 -9.44 -10.87 1.22
N GLY A 324 -9.83 -10.96 2.50
CA GLY A 324 -11.19 -11.33 2.91
C GLY A 324 -11.52 -12.83 2.92
N LEU A 325 -10.71 -13.68 2.28
CA LEU A 325 -10.95 -15.13 2.22
C LEU A 325 -10.67 -15.87 3.54
N TYR A 326 -9.81 -15.31 4.41
CA TYR A 326 -9.37 -15.99 5.63
C TYR A 326 -9.53 -15.14 6.88
N THR A 327 -10.13 -15.77 7.88
CA THR A 327 -10.09 -15.33 9.28
C THR A 327 -9.26 -16.33 10.09
N PRO A 328 -8.24 -15.90 10.84
CA PRO A 328 -7.74 -14.51 10.95
C PRO A 328 -7.04 -14.02 9.68
N ALA A 329 -6.97 -12.70 9.54
CA ALA A 329 -6.22 -12.00 8.49
C ALA A 329 -4.79 -12.54 8.36
N PRO A 330 -4.19 -12.47 7.14
CA PRO A 330 -2.78 -12.81 6.95
C PRO A 330 -1.90 -12.00 7.92
N LEU A 331 -0.82 -12.63 8.38
CA LEU A 331 0.13 -12.04 9.30
C LEU A 331 1.44 -11.76 8.59
N ASP A 332 2.12 -10.72 9.04
CA ASP A 332 3.47 -10.37 8.61
C ASP A 332 4.41 -11.60 8.75
N PRO A 333 5.06 -12.05 7.65
CA PRO A 333 5.89 -13.25 7.66
C PRO A 333 7.13 -13.12 8.56
N LEU A 334 7.51 -11.90 8.96
CA LEU A 334 8.60 -11.66 9.90
C LEU A 334 8.25 -12.07 11.34
N PHE A 335 7.00 -12.43 11.64
CA PHE A 335 6.55 -12.70 13.01
C PHE A 335 5.84 -14.05 13.13
N PRO A 336 6.09 -14.87 14.16
CA PRO A 336 5.44 -16.16 14.29
C PRO A 336 3.96 -16.02 14.69
N ARG A 337 3.08 -16.82 14.07
CA ARG A 337 1.62 -16.79 14.34
C ARG A 337 1.26 -16.98 15.81
N LYS A 338 2.01 -17.81 16.54
CA LYS A 338 1.80 -18.04 17.99
C LYS A 338 2.04 -16.80 18.86
N ALA A 339 2.76 -15.81 18.34
CA ALA A 339 3.03 -14.55 19.03
C ALA A 339 1.96 -13.49 18.77
N PHE A 340 1.08 -13.70 17.78
CA PHE A 340 0.07 -12.73 17.38
C PHE A 340 -1.05 -12.62 18.42
N SER A 341 -1.42 -11.37 18.75
CA SER A 341 -2.57 -11.03 19.57
C SER A 341 -3.56 -10.23 18.75
N ARG A 342 -4.81 -10.71 18.63
CA ARG A 342 -5.88 -9.92 17.99
C ARG A 342 -6.18 -8.62 18.72
N ALA A 343 -5.96 -8.58 20.03
CA ALA A 343 -6.21 -7.40 20.84
C ALA A 343 -5.11 -6.33 20.68
N GLN A 344 -3.94 -6.71 20.17
CA GLN A 344 -2.79 -5.81 19.99
C GLN A 344 -2.01 -6.24 18.74
N PRO A 345 -2.50 -5.94 17.54
CA PRO A 345 -1.97 -6.49 16.30
C PRO A 345 -0.51 -6.08 15.99
N SER A 346 0.00 -4.96 16.52
CA SER A 346 1.45 -4.65 16.42
C SER A 346 2.32 -5.26 17.51
N GLU A 347 1.74 -5.89 18.55
CA GLU A 347 2.48 -6.50 19.66
C GLU A 347 2.56 -8.02 19.50
N PHE A 348 3.73 -8.47 19.05
CA PHE A 348 4.05 -9.89 18.99
C PHE A 348 4.79 -10.32 20.27
N LYS A 349 4.18 -11.23 21.03
CA LYS A 349 4.77 -11.72 22.29
C LYS A 349 5.98 -12.62 22.05
N GLY A 350 7.03 -12.42 22.84
CA GLY A 350 8.23 -13.28 22.82
C GLY A 350 9.29 -12.90 21.78
N GLY A 351 9.24 -11.68 21.25
CA GLY A 351 10.32 -11.10 20.46
C GLY A 351 11.50 -10.60 21.33
N PRO A 352 12.57 -10.09 20.69
CA PRO A 352 12.71 -9.93 19.25
C PRO A 352 12.85 -11.27 18.52
N PHE A 353 12.43 -11.31 17.25
CA PHE A 353 12.41 -12.52 16.42
C PHE A 353 13.64 -12.56 15.53
N ARG A 354 14.48 -13.57 15.73
CA ARG A 354 15.70 -13.77 14.96
C ARG A 354 15.42 -14.39 13.60
N HIS A 355 16.01 -13.81 12.56
CA HIS A 355 15.97 -14.33 11.19
C HIS A 355 17.39 -14.45 10.63
N GLU A 356 17.69 -15.61 10.05
CA GLU A 356 18.86 -15.77 9.19
C GLU A 356 18.59 -15.06 7.87
N VAL A 357 19.58 -14.30 7.40
CA VAL A 357 19.50 -13.53 6.15
C VAL A 357 20.74 -13.75 5.31
N VAL A 358 20.64 -13.46 4.02
CA VAL A 358 21.76 -13.46 3.08
C VAL A 358 21.84 -12.09 2.44
N LEU A 359 22.99 -11.43 2.57
CA LEU A 359 23.27 -10.13 1.97
C LEU A 359 23.37 -10.25 0.44
N ALA A 360 23.33 -9.12 -0.26
CA ALA A 360 23.40 -9.08 -1.72
C ALA A 360 24.67 -9.72 -2.32
N ASP A 361 25.77 -9.78 -1.55
CA ASP A 361 27.02 -10.44 -1.93
C ASP A 361 27.07 -11.94 -1.60
N GLY A 362 25.98 -12.51 -1.06
CA GLY A 362 25.88 -13.90 -0.63
C GLY A 362 26.35 -14.15 0.81
N THR A 363 26.83 -13.13 1.53
CA THR A 363 27.29 -13.28 2.92
C THR A 363 26.13 -13.60 3.85
N PRO A 364 26.17 -14.71 4.61
CA PRO A 364 25.18 -15.02 5.64
C PRO A 364 25.26 -14.03 6.80
N SER A 365 24.10 -13.65 7.35
CA SER A 365 24.00 -12.80 8.54
C SER A 365 22.70 -13.05 9.30
N GLN A 366 22.46 -12.25 10.33
CA GLN A 366 21.25 -12.31 11.16
C GLN A 366 20.67 -10.91 11.39
N ILE A 367 19.35 -10.86 11.50
CA ILE A 367 18.61 -9.70 12.00
C ILE A 367 17.69 -10.15 13.13
N ASP A 368 17.45 -9.25 14.08
CA ASP A 368 16.48 -9.44 15.16
C ASP A 368 15.36 -8.42 14.95
N VAL A 369 14.15 -8.87 14.61
CA VAL A 369 12.99 -8.01 14.33
C VAL A 369 12.18 -7.80 15.62
N ALA A 370 11.99 -6.55 16.03
CA ALA A 370 11.31 -6.21 17.28
C ALA A 370 9.79 -6.08 17.12
N ARG A 371 9.33 -5.40 16.08
CA ARG A 371 7.94 -4.93 15.99
C ARG A 371 7.51 -4.71 14.55
N SER A 372 6.28 -5.09 14.21
CA SER A 372 5.65 -4.76 12.93
C SER A 372 5.08 -3.34 13.02
N LEU A 373 5.40 -2.49 12.04
CA LEU A 373 4.87 -1.14 11.95
C LEU A 373 3.75 -1.03 10.94
N HIS A 374 3.83 -1.80 9.86
CA HIS A 374 2.81 -1.84 8.83
C HIS A 374 2.84 -3.19 8.14
N PHE A 375 1.67 -3.77 7.94
CA PHE A 375 1.51 -4.95 7.13
C PHE A 375 0.19 -4.83 6.37
N ASP A 376 0.26 -4.79 5.04
CA ASP A 376 -0.93 -4.72 4.20
C ASP A 376 -0.79 -5.64 2.99
N THR A 377 -1.81 -6.46 2.79
CA THR A 377 -1.92 -7.41 1.67
C THR A 377 -3.07 -7.05 0.74
N ARG A 378 -3.71 -5.90 0.90
CA ARG A 378 -4.83 -5.44 0.08
C ARG A 378 -4.33 -4.53 -1.03
N LEU A 379 -3.56 -3.51 -0.67
CA LEU A 379 -3.15 -2.43 -1.57
C LEU A 379 -2.30 -2.92 -2.76
N LEU A 380 -1.59 -4.03 -2.58
CA LEU A 380 -0.76 -4.67 -3.61
C LEU A 380 -1.40 -5.87 -4.29
N ASN A 381 -2.68 -6.12 -4.03
CA ASN A 381 -3.44 -7.24 -4.59
C ASN A 381 -4.77 -6.75 -5.18
N HIS A 382 -4.75 -5.54 -5.77
CA HIS A 382 -5.90 -4.84 -6.33
C HIS A 382 -7.01 -4.45 -5.32
N GLY A 383 -6.76 -4.60 -4.02
CA GLY A 383 -7.63 -4.07 -2.98
C GLY A 383 -7.51 -2.54 -2.86
N VAL A 384 -8.58 -1.91 -2.38
CA VAL A 384 -8.71 -0.45 -2.26
C VAL A 384 -9.04 -0.09 -0.83
N PHE A 385 -8.51 1.03 -0.37
CA PHE A 385 -8.98 1.68 0.84
C PHE A 385 -10.25 2.48 0.51
N LEU A 386 -11.42 2.01 0.93
CA LEU A 386 -12.61 2.84 1.03
C LEU A 386 -12.73 3.28 2.49
N PRO A 387 -12.67 4.59 2.80
CA PRO A 387 -13.09 5.07 4.11
C PRO A 387 -14.52 4.60 4.36
N ASP A 388 -14.83 4.19 5.60
CA ASP A 388 -16.13 3.61 5.99
C ASP A 388 -17.35 4.53 5.73
N ASP A 389 -17.12 5.79 5.32
CA ASP A 389 -18.14 6.81 5.04
C ASP A 389 -18.30 7.16 3.53
N ALA A 390 -17.82 6.31 2.61
CA ALA A 390 -17.91 6.53 1.15
C ALA A 390 -19.16 5.97 0.46
#